data_AF-I1BRI6-F1
#
_entry.id   AF-I1BRI6-F1
#
_cell.length_a   1.000
_cell.length_b   1.000
_cell.length_c   1.000
_cell.angle_alpha   90.00
_cell.angle_beta   90.00
_cell.angle_gamma   90.00
#
_symmetry.space_group_name_H-M   'P 1'
#
loop_
_entity.id
_entity.type
_entity.pdbx_description
1 polymer ?
#
loop_
_entity_poly.entity_id
_entity_poly.type
_entity_poly.pdbx_seq_one_letter_code
_entity_poly.pdbx_strand_id
1 'polypeptide(L)'
;MEDVLTYIIDPNIVLATITSQAAYLVAKPEDIKDTEMEDAPANKVKLAKVPVNSNYRNYDDHTREEFIDRMIEGPVKRGRMSAVARELGIKNSTAKRWWEHYQETGEVSYKKSEKNVGRPRTFTEEHEEYIQEIVKKDPQLCAVDIIDSLASKFEGFSISKSQMNHHLKNNMFITVKKPTFEAKIRNSDDNLQTRYEWFMKWKDSDIDFEKKLRFH
;
A
#
# COMPACT_ATOMS: atom_id res chain seq x y z
N MET A 1 -9.91 63.02 -29.85
CA MET A 1 -9.16 62.81 -28.60
C MET A 1 -9.38 61.36 -28.22
N GLU A 2 -8.84 60.39 -28.95
CA GLU A 2 -7.42 60.19 -29.27
C GLU A 2 -6.55 60.27 -28.00
N ASP A 3 -6.07 59.08 -27.61
CA ASP A 3 -4.84 58.75 -26.90
C ASP A 3 -4.60 59.25 -25.47
N VAL A 4 -4.76 58.35 -24.48
CA VAL A 4 -3.74 58.08 -23.43
C VAL A 4 -3.95 56.65 -22.84
N LEU A 5 -3.62 55.60 -23.60
CA LEU A 5 -3.30 54.28 -23.04
C LEU A 5 -2.05 53.70 -23.74
N THR A 6 -0.97 54.45 -23.66
CA THR A 6 0.41 54.00 -23.82
C THR A 6 1.11 54.53 -22.55
N TYR A 7 2.01 53.89 -21.82
CA TYR A 7 2.86 52.73 -22.01
C TYR A 7 3.50 52.51 -20.62
N ILE A 8 3.39 51.33 -19.99
CA ILE A 8 4.31 50.98 -18.89
C ILE A 8 5.38 50.09 -19.53
N ILE A 9 6.44 50.71 -20.04
CA ILE A 9 7.72 50.05 -20.35
C ILE A 9 8.46 49.96 -19.03
N ASP A 10 8.46 48.80 -18.40
CA ASP A 10 9.63 48.43 -17.60
C ASP A 10 10.64 47.79 -18.57
N PRO A 11 11.78 48.45 -18.86
CA PRO A 11 12.74 47.95 -19.84
C PRO A 11 13.43 46.64 -19.44
N ASN A 12 13.22 46.14 -18.21
CA ASN A 12 13.75 44.86 -17.75
C ASN A 12 12.75 43.70 -17.80
N ILE A 13 11.47 43.94 -18.12
CA ILE A 13 10.48 42.88 -18.24
C ILE A 13 10.34 42.48 -19.71
N VAL A 14 11.19 41.53 -20.13
CA VAL A 14 11.01 40.85 -21.42
C VAL A 14 9.84 39.87 -21.26
N LEU A 15 8.61 40.33 -21.49
CA LEU A 15 7.47 39.44 -21.68
C LEU A 15 7.63 38.75 -23.05
N ALA A 16 8.26 37.59 -23.07
CA ALA A 16 8.23 36.73 -24.25
C ALA A 16 6.78 36.30 -24.48
N THR A 17 6.21 36.61 -25.63
CA THR A 17 4.87 36.15 -26.03
C THR A 17 4.94 34.65 -26.30
N ILE A 18 4.72 33.84 -25.27
CA ILE A 18 4.89 32.37 -25.30
C ILE A 18 3.71 31.68 -26.02
N THR A 19 3.37 32.09 -27.24
CA THR A 19 2.25 31.60 -28.08
C THR A 19 0.92 32.34 -27.90
N SER A 20 0.22 32.57 -29.01
CA SER A 20 -1.11 33.17 -29.04
C SER A 20 -2.19 32.11 -28.74
N GLN A 21 -3.34 32.54 -28.20
CA GLN A 21 -4.49 31.67 -27.97
C GLN A 21 -4.88 30.85 -29.21
N ALA A 22 -4.77 31.46 -30.40
CA ALA A 22 -5.02 30.78 -31.67
C ALA A 22 -4.03 29.62 -31.92
N ALA A 23 -2.74 29.81 -31.62
CA ALA A 23 -1.74 28.75 -31.75
C ALA A 23 -1.97 27.60 -30.77
N TYR A 24 -2.44 27.90 -29.55
CA TYR A 24 -2.80 26.89 -28.54
C TYR A 24 -4.00 26.04 -28.95
N LEU A 25 -5.04 26.65 -29.51
CA LEU A 25 -6.23 25.92 -29.98
C LEU A 25 -5.91 24.97 -31.15
N VAL A 26 -4.97 25.34 -32.01
CA VAL A 26 -4.49 24.49 -33.12
C VAL A 26 -3.61 23.34 -32.63
N ALA A 27 -2.82 23.55 -31.58
CA ALA A 27 -1.92 22.55 -31.02
C ALA A 27 -2.58 21.63 -29.96
N LYS A 28 -3.88 21.79 -29.69
CA LYS A 28 -4.61 21.01 -28.69
C LYS A 28 -4.76 19.56 -29.19
N PRO A 29 -4.15 18.54 -28.56
CA PRO A 29 -4.40 17.15 -28.91
C PRO A 29 -5.87 16.81 -28.62
N GLU A 30 -6.48 16.02 -29.49
CA GLU A 30 -7.87 15.57 -29.32
C GLU A 30 -8.00 14.74 -28.04
N ASP A 31 -9.05 15.04 -27.27
CA ASP A 31 -9.37 14.36 -26.01
C ASP A 31 -9.61 12.86 -26.28
N ILE A 32 -8.72 12.00 -25.75
CA ILE A 32 -8.97 10.55 -25.71
C ILE A 32 -10.21 10.37 -24.84
N LYS A 33 -11.33 10.02 -25.48
CA LYS A 33 -12.55 9.63 -24.79
C LYS A 33 -12.21 8.41 -23.94
N ASP A 34 -12.48 8.52 -22.64
CA ASP A 34 -12.45 7.41 -21.71
C ASP A 34 -13.29 6.28 -22.31
N THR A 35 -12.61 5.24 -22.81
CA THR A 35 -13.30 4.01 -23.19
C THR A 35 -13.72 3.36 -21.88
N GLU A 36 -15.03 3.40 -21.62
CA GLU A 36 -15.65 2.60 -20.58
C GLU A 36 -15.24 1.14 -20.83
N MET A 37 -14.36 0.61 -19.98
CA MET A 37 -14.06 -0.81 -19.97
C MET A 37 -15.28 -1.54 -19.42
N GLU A 38 -15.90 -2.36 -20.26
CA GLU A 38 -16.88 -3.36 -19.84
C GLU A 38 -16.34 -4.19 -18.67
N ASP A 39 -17.16 -4.30 -17.62
CA ASP A 39 -16.88 -5.13 -16.45
C ASP A 39 -16.62 -6.58 -16.87
N ALA A 40 -15.39 -7.05 -16.66
CA ALA A 40 -15.04 -8.45 -16.82
C ALA A 40 -15.92 -9.32 -15.89
N PRO A 41 -16.45 -10.47 -16.36
CA PRO A 41 -17.42 -11.25 -15.60
C PRO A 41 -16.81 -11.75 -14.30
N ALA A 42 -17.54 -11.49 -13.21
CA ALA A 42 -17.23 -11.91 -11.86
C ALA A 42 -16.84 -13.39 -11.81
N ASN A 43 -15.54 -13.64 -11.65
CA ASN A 43 -15.03 -14.97 -11.36
C ASN A 43 -15.63 -15.41 -10.02
N LYS A 44 -16.42 -16.49 -10.05
CA LYS A 44 -17.14 -17.05 -8.90
C LYS A 44 -16.16 -17.28 -7.74
N VAL A 45 -16.18 -16.36 -6.77
CA VAL A 45 -15.53 -16.55 -5.49
C VAL A 45 -16.17 -17.79 -4.87
N LYS A 46 -15.41 -18.88 -4.79
CA LYS A 46 -15.83 -20.07 -4.05
C LYS A 46 -16.13 -19.62 -2.64
N LEU A 47 -17.39 -19.81 -2.23
CA LEU A 47 -17.89 -19.51 -0.89
C LEU A 47 -16.86 -20.01 0.14
N ALA A 48 -16.24 -19.06 0.84
CA ALA A 48 -15.32 -19.38 1.90
C ALA A 48 -16.05 -20.29 2.89
N LYS A 49 -15.53 -21.51 3.09
CA LYS A 49 -16.03 -22.40 4.12
C LYS A 49 -16.02 -21.63 5.44
N VAL A 50 -17.17 -21.60 6.12
CA VAL A 50 -17.33 -21.02 7.46
C VAL A 50 -16.15 -21.48 8.32
N PRO A 51 -15.47 -20.58 9.05
CA PRO A 51 -14.35 -20.96 9.89
C PRO A 51 -14.86 -21.93 10.94
N VAL A 52 -14.53 -23.21 10.77
CA VAL A 52 -14.65 -24.18 11.84
C VAL A 52 -13.74 -23.64 12.93
N ASN A 53 -14.32 -23.18 14.02
CA ASN A 53 -13.59 -22.73 15.19
C ASN A 53 -12.97 -23.96 15.85
N SER A 54 -11.94 -24.52 15.21
CA SER A 54 -11.14 -25.56 15.82
C SER A 54 -10.34 -24.87 16.89
N ASN A 55 -10.80 -24.97 18.13
CA ASN A 55 -9.95 -24.73 19.29
C ASN A 55 -8.76 -25.68 19.15
N TYR A 56 -7.68 -25.19 18.52
CA TYR A 56 -6.46 -25.94 18.35
C TYR A 56 -5.96 -26.26 19.75
N ARG A 57 -5.94 -27.56 20.12
CA ARG A 57 -5.37 -27.98 21.40
C ARG A 57 -3.89 -27.63 21.40
N ASN A 58 -3.57 -26.61 22.18
CA ASN A 58 -2.19 -26.27 22.48
C ASN A 58 -1.77 -27.10 23.69
N TYR A 59 -0.68 -27.84 23.55
CA TYR A 59 -0.06 -28.56 24.66
C TYR A 59 1.18 -27.80 25.09
N ASP A 60 1.34 -27.65 26.40
CA ASP A 60 2.51 -27.04 27.00
C ASP A 60 3.74 -27.95 26.88
N ASP A 61 4.94 -27.37 27.00
CA ASP A 61 6.19 -28.13 26.95
C ASP A 61 6.30 -29.11 28.13
N HIS A 62 5.83 -28.73 29.32
CA HIS A 62 5.75 -29.64 30.47
C HIS A 62 4.89 -30.88 30.16
N THR A 63 3.75 -30.70 29.49
CA THR A 63 2.87 -31.82 29.11
C THR A 63 3.54 -32.76 28.09
N ARG A 64 4.44 -32.23 27.25
CA ARG A 64 5.23 -33.04 26.30
C ARG A 64 6.27 -33.89 27.03
N GLU A 65 7.00 -33.28 27.96
CA GLU A 65 8.02 -33.94 28.76
C GLU A 65 7.41 -35.02 29.65
N GLU A 66 6.37 -34.67 30.41
CA GLU A 66 5.66 -35.61 31.29
C GLU A 66 5.10 -36.82 30.52
N PHE A 67 4.65 -36.62 29.28
CA PHE A 67 4.22 -37.73 28.43
C PHE A 67 5.37 -38.68 28.08
N ILE A 68 6.55 -38.14 27.76
CA ILE A 68 7.73 -38.93 27.41
C ILE A 68 8.29 -39.64 28.64
N ASP A 69 8.39 -38.96 29.79
CA ASP A 69 8.85 -39.54 31.04
C ASP A 69 7.98 -40.74 31.45
N ARG A 70 6.65 -40.58 31.45
CA ARG A 70 5.71 -41.68 31.75
C ARG A 70 5.79 -42.84 30.76
N MET A 71 6.22 -42.59 29.53
CA MET A 71 6.43 -43.63 28.52
C MET A 71 7.74 -44.38 28.72
N ILE A 72 8.80 -43.73 29.20
CA ILE A 72 10.11 -44.32 29.53
C ILE A 72 10.05 -45.10 30.85
N GLU A 73 9.45 -44.52 31.89
CA GLU A 73 9.48 -45.02 33.27
C GLU A 73 8.74 -46.34 33.49
N GLY A 74 7.93 -46.80 32.53
CA GLY A 74 7.19 -48.03 32.77
C GLY A 74 7.15 -49.01 31.62
N PRO A 75 6.62 -50.21 31.92
CA PRO A 75 6.76 -51.37 31.04
C PRO A 75 6.10 -51.13 29.69
N VAL A 76 6.81 -51.53 28.63
CA VAL A 76 6.31 -51.52 27.24
C VAL A 76 5.14 -52.49 27.13
N LYS A 77 3.91 -51.94 27.18
CA LYS A 77 2.67 -52.70 27.10
C LYS A 77 1.78 -52.13 25.99
N ARG A 78 1.08 -53.02 25.28
CA ARG A 78 0.08 -52.64 24.28
C ARG A 78 -1.00 -51.76 24.94
N GLY A 79 -1.27 -50.59 24.36
CA GLY A 79 -2.29 -49.66 24.85
C GLY A 79 -1.81 -48.66 25.91
N ARG A 80 -0.57 -48.76 26.42
CA ARG A 80 -0.02 -47.81 27.41
C ARG A 80 -0.05 -46.36 26.90
N MET A 81 0.42 -46.14 25.67
CA MET A 81 0.41 -44.82 25.04
C MET A 81 -1.00 -44.18 25.06
N SER A 82 -2.05 -44.96 24.77
CA SER A 82 -3.41 -44.44 24.80
C SER A 82 -3.91 -44.17 26.23
N ALA A 83 -3.44 -44.92 27.22
CA ALA A 83 -3.78 -44.69 28.62
C ALA A 83 -3.13 -43.39 29.13
N VAL A 84 -1.81 -43.24 28.94
CA VAL A 84 -1.04 -42.05 29.32
C VAL A 84 -1.57 -40.80 28.58
N ALA A 85 -1.84 -40.92 27.28
CA ALA A 85 -2.41 -39.82 26.51
C ALA A 85 -3.79 -39.39 27.04
N ARG A 86 -4.65 -40.34 27.44
CA ARG A 86 -5.96 -40.03 28.00
C ARG A 86 -5.85 -39.34 29.37
N GLU A 87 -4.92 -39.78 30.22
CA GLU A 87 -4.64 -39.17 31.52
C GLU A 87 -4.15 -37.72 31.37
N LEU A 88 -3.25 -37.46 30.42
CA LEU A 88 -2.72 -36.13 30.14
C LEU A 88 -3.61 -35.28 29.21
N GLY A 89 -4.79 -35.77 28.83
CA GLY A 89 -5.71 -35.07 27.91
C GLY A 89 -5.18 -34.89 26.47
N ILE A 90 -4.14 -35.63 26.09
CA ILE A 90 -3.49 -35.59 24.78
C ILE A 90 -4.30 -36.42 23.78
N LYS A 91 -4.48 -35.89 22.57
CA LYS A 91 -5.06 -36.66 21.46
C LYS A 91 -4.13 -37.82 21.09
N ASN A 92 -4.67 -39.04 20.96
CA ASN A 92 -3.92 -40.24 20.59
C ASN A 92 -3.01 -40.07 19.37
N SER A 93 -3.44 -39.34 18.33
CA SER A 93 -2.62 -39.07 17.14
C SER A 93 -1.39 -38.21 17.44
N THR A 94 -1.51 -37.27 18.39
CA THR A 94 -0.41 -36.40 18.83
C THR A 94 0.57 -37.17 19.69
N ALA A 95 0.06 -37.94 20.65
CA ALA A 95 0.86 -38.83 21.50
C ALA A 95 1.69 -39.83 20.68
N LYS A 96 1.07 -40.45 19.66
CA LYS A 96 1.77 -41.33 18.72
C LYS A 96 2.92 -40.61 18.02
N ARG A 97 2.66 -39.42 17.46
CA ARG A 97 3.68 -38.63 16.75
C ARG A 97 4.85 -38.23 17.66
N TRP A 98 4.58 -37.83 18.91
CA TRP A 98 5.63 -37.49 19.87
C TRP A 98 6.48 -38.70 20.26
N TRP A 99 5.83 -39.86 20.46
CA TRP A 99 6.55 -41.09 20.76
C TRP A 99 7.42 -41.56 19.59
N GLU A 100 6.91 -41.53 18.36
CA GLU A 100 7.69 -41.85 17.16
C GLU A 100 8.90 -40.91 17.00
N HIS A 101 8.69 -39.60 17.14
CA HIS A 101 9.77 -38.62 17.11
C HIS A 101 10.83 -38.89 18.18
N TYR A 102 10.41 -39.20 19.42
CA TYR A 102 11.35 -39.51 20.50
C TYR A 102 12.15 -40.79 20.22
N GLN A 103 11.52 -41.83 19.64
CA GLN A 103 12.23 -43.05 19.24
C GLN A 103 13.26 -42.79 18.11
N GLU A 104 12.97 -41.86 17.21
CA GLU A 104 13.86 -41.51 16.09
C GLU A 104 15.01 -40.57 16.50
N THR A 105 14.74 -39.54 17.30
CA THR A 105 15.70 -38.48 17.60
C THR A 105 16.26 -38.50 19.03
N GLY A 106 15.63 -39.23 19.95
CA GLY A 106 15.93 -39.18 21.39
C GLY A 106 15.50 -37.88 22.08
N GLU A 107 14.80 -36.99 21.37
CA GLU A 107 14.41 -35.66 21.85
C GLU A 107 12.89 -35.49 21.92
N VAL A 108 12.42 -34.72 22.90
CA VAL A 108 11.02 -34.33 23.03
C VAL A 108 10.63 -33.38 21.88
N SER A 109 9.46 -33.57 21.30
CA SER A 109 8.96 -32.75 20.18
C SER A 109 8.48 -31.36 20.61
N TYR A 110 9.40 -30.46 20.95
CA TYR A 110 9.10 -29.07 21.31
C TYR A 110 8.56 -28.26 20.13
N LYS A 111 7.81 -27.21 20.43
CA LYS A 111 7.41 -26.21 19.43
C LYS A 111 8.64 -25.43 18.98
N LYS A 112 9.10 -25.71 17.76
CA LYS A 112 10.17 -24.94 17.10
C LYS A 112 9.60 -23.58 16.67
N SER A 113 9.67 -22.58 17.55
CA SER A 113 9.28 -21.19 17.26
C SER A 113 10.10 -20.62 16.11
N GLU A 114 11.40 -20.93 16.07
CA GLU A 114 12.35 -20.46 15.06
C GLU A 114 12.07 -20.94 13.64
N LYS A 115 11.40 -22.10 13.48
CA LYS A 115 11.11 -22.67 12.15
C LYS A 115 9.84 -22.12 11.51
N ASN A 116 9.06 -21.34 12.23
CA ASN A 116 7.91 -20.63 11.67
C ASN A 116 8.35 -19.26 11.13
N VAL A 117 9.46 -19.22 10.39
CA VAL A 117 9.74 -18.05 9.56
C VAL A 117 8.56 -17.98 8.59
N GLY A 118 7.77 -16.91 8.71
CA GLY A 118 6.62 -16.70 7.84
C GLY A 118 7.03 -16.67 6.36
N ARG A 119 6.05 -16.42 5.48
CA ARG A 119 6.34 -16.22 4.06
C ARG A 119 7.50 -15.21 3.90
N PRO A 120 8.51 -15.50 3.06
CA PRO A 120 9.61 -14.57 2.84
C PRO A 120 9.08 -13.20 2.43
N ARG A 121 9.78 -12.14 2.85
CA ARG A 121 9.44 -10.75 2.54
C ARG A 121 9.34 -10.58 1.02
N THR A 122 8.28 -9.92 0.56
CA THR A 122 8.06 -9.64 -0.87
C THR A 122 8.97 -8.53 -1.39
N PHE A 123 9.42 -7.63 -0.51
CA PHE A 123 10.31 -6.53 -0.85
C PHE A 123 11.74 -6.82 -0.37
N THR A 124 12.70 -6.62 -1.27
CA THR A 124 14.14 -6.62 -1.01
C THR A 124 14.62 -5.18 -0.83
N GLU A 125 15.82 -5.00 -0.28
CA GLU A 125 16.43 -3.67 -0.11
C GLU A 125 16.60 -2.95 -1.46
N GLU A 126 16.95 -3.67 -2.53
CA GLU A 126 17.06 -3.12 -3.89
C GLU A 126 15.75 -2.52 -4.41
N HIS A 127 14.60 -3.12 -4.07
CA HIS A 127 13.29 -2.56 -4.41
C HIS A 127 13.05 -1.25 -3.66
N GLU A 128 13.36 -1.21 -2.37
CA GLU A 128 13.15 -0.03 -1.52
C GLU A 128 14.03 1.15 -1.97
N GLU A 129 15.30 0.90 -2.31
CA GLU A 129 16.21 1.92 -2.85
C GLU A 129 15.70 2.49 -4.17
N TYR A 130 15.24 1.62 -5.08
CA TYR A 130 14.68 2.06 -6.35
C TYR A 130 13.41 2.90 -6.17
N ILE A 131 12.52 2.50 -5.25
CA ILE A 131 11.33 3.28 -4.92
C ILE A 131 11.71 4.68 -4.40
N GLN A 132 12.73 4.78 -3.55
CA GLN A 132 13.20 6.08 -3.07
C GLN A 132 13.77 6.94 -4.20
N GLU A 133 14.49 6.34 -5.14
CA GLU A 133 15.05 7.05 -6.29
C GLU A 133 13.95 7.63 -7.20
N ILE A 134 12.94 6.82 -7.55
CA ILE A 134 11.86 7.27 -8.45
C ILE A 134 10.98 8.33 -7.78
N VAL A 135 10.67 8.18 -6.49
CA VAL A 135 9.85 9.16 -5.74
C VAL A 135 10.60 10.49 -5.56
N LYS A 136 11.94 10.45 -5.41
CA LYS A 136 12.76 11.67 -5.39
C LYS A 136 12.80 12.39 -6.73
N LYS A 137 12.81 11.63 -7.85
CA LYS A 137 12.83 12.19 -9.20
C LYS A 137 11.47 12.79 -9.60
N ASP A 138 10.38 12.09 -9.29
CA ASP A 138 9.03 12.54 -9.58
C ASP A 138 8.09 12.31 -8.38
N PRO A 139 7.81 13.38 -7.60
CA PRO A 139 6.89 13.32 -6.47
C PRO A 139 5.42 13.09 -6.87
N GLN A 140 5.07 13.17 -8.16
CA GLN A 140 3.68 13.02 -8.64
C GLN A 140 3.31 11.57 -8.95
N LEU A 141 4.29 10.66 -8.97
CA LEU A 141 4.05 9.24 -9.23
C LEU A 141 3.01 8.69 -8.28
N CYS A 142 2.08 7.89 -8.80
CA CYS A 142 1.12 7.16 -7.98
C CYS A 142 1.61 5.73 -7.71
N ALA A 143 0.96 5.04 -6.77
CA ALA A 143 1.33 3.67 -6.43
C ALA A 143 1.21 2.68 -7.61
N VAL A 144 0.40 2.96 -8.63
CA VAL A 144 0.30 2.12 -9.83
C VAL A 144 1.55 2.31 -10.69
N ASP A 145 1.96 3.56 -10.93
CA ASP A 145 3.17 3.89 -11.69
C ASP A 145 4.44 3.30 -11.04
N ILE A 146 4.48 3.30 -9.70
CA ILE A 146 5.55 2.64 -8.92
C ILE A 146 5.53 1.12 -9.14
N ILE A 147 4.36 0.48 -9.18
CA ILE A 147 4.27 -0.96 -9.46
C ILE A 147 4.74 -1.26 -10.88
N ASP A 148 4.33 -0.48 -11.86
CA ASP A 148 4.66 -0.70 -13.27
C ASP A 148 6.17 -0.52 -13.52
N SER A 149 6.78 0.50 -12.90
CA SER A 149 8.23 0.71 -12.94
C SER A 149 9.01 -0.41 -12.26
N LEU A 150 8.55 -0.92 -11.11
CA LEU A 150 9.15 -2.07 -10.44
C LEU A 150 9.01 -3.35 -11.27
N ALA A 151 7.84 -3.61 -11.85
CA ALA A 151 7.62 -4.77 -12.70
C ALA A 151 8.46 -4.73 -13.99
N SER A 152 8.74 -3.52 -14.49
CA SER A 152 9.62 -3.32 -15.65
C SER A 152 11.09 -3.54 -15.33
N LYS A 153 11.54 -3.15 -14.12
CA LYS A 153 12.95 -3.26 -13.71
C LYS A 153 13.30 -4.62 -13.11
N PHE A 154 12.37 -5.25 -12.39
CA PHE A 154 12.57 -6.50 -11.67
C PHE A 154 11.66 -7.59 -12.23
N GLU A 155 12.25 -8.56 -12.92
CA GLU A 155 11.51 -9.66 -13.53
C GLU A 155 10.77 -10.50 -12.48
N GLY A 156 9.47 -10.76 -12.72
CA GLY A 156 8.63 -11.53 -11.80
C GLY A 156 8.11 -10.75 -10.59
N PHE A 157 8.39 -9.44 -10.48
CA PHE A 157 7.79 -8.60 -9.46
C PHE A 157 6.30 -8.36 -9.76
N SER A 158 5.43 -8.88 -8.89
CA SER A 158 3.98 -8.72 -9.01
C SER A 158 3.36 -8.48 -7.64
N ILE A 159 2.66 -7.36 -7.50
CA ILE A 159 2.06 -6.93 -6.25
C ILE A 159 0.77 -6.16 -6.50
N SER A 160 -0.17 -6.23 -5.56
CA SER A 160 -1.40 -5.45 -5.64
C SER A 160 -1.19 -3.99 -5.22
N LYS A 161 -2.02 -3.09 -5.73
CA LYS A 161 -2.04 -1.67 -5.34
C LYS A 161 -2.21 -1.48 -3.82
N SER A 162 -3.03 -2.29 -3.17
CA SER A 162 -3.23 -2.20 -1.72
C SER A 162 -1.99 -2.61 -0.94
N GLN A 163 -1.30 -3.67 -1.38
CA GLN A 163 -0.07 -4.13 -0.74
C GLN A 163 1.09 -3.13 -0.97
N MET A 164 1.18 -2.52 -2.16
CA MET A 164 2.12 -1.42 -2.41
C MET A 164 1.85 -0.23 -1.49
N ASN A 165 0.60 0.25 -1.42
CA ASN A 165 0.23 1.36 -0.54
C ASN A 165 0.53 1.06 0.93
N HIS A 166 0.28 -0.17 1.37
CA HIS A 166 0.60 -0.60 2.73
C HIS A 166 2.10 -0.56 2.98
N HIS A 167 2.90 -1.07 2.05
CA HIS A 167 4.36 -1.10 2.16
C HIS A 167 4.95 0.32 2.18
N LEU A 168 4.54 1.18 1.23
CA LEU A 168 4.96 2.58 1.19
C LEU A 168 4.67 3.28 2.53
N LYS A 169 3.47 3.11 3.07
CA LYS A 169 3.05 3.79 4.30
C LYS A 169 3.71 3.24 5.56
N ASN A 170 3.75 1.92 5.73
CA ASN A 170 4.11 1.29 7.00
C ASN A 170 5.57 0.87 7.08
N ASN A 171 6.21 0.59 5.96
CA ASN A 171 7.61 0.18 5.92
C ASN A 171 8.52 1.34 5.53
N MET A 172 8.14 2.11 4.51
CA MET A 172 8.97 3.20 3.98
C MET A 172 8.59 4.59 4.50
N PHE A 173 7.46 4.73 5.21
CA PHE A 173 6.91 6.01 5.68
C PHE A 173 6.66 7.04 4.57
N ILE A 174 6.42 6.58 3.34
CA ILE A 174 6.09 7.39 2.18
C ILE A 174 4.58 7.40 2.01
N THR A 175 3.99 8.60 1.91
CA THR A 175 2.59 8.76 1.53
C THR A 175 2.50 9.34 0.13
N VAL A 176 2.09 8.49 -0.82
CA VAL A 176 1.86 8.88 -2.20
C VAL A 176 0.38 9.27 -2.35
N LYS A 177 0.11 10.57 -2.51
CA LYS A 177 -1.25 11.08 -2.76
C LYS A 177 -1.45 11.27 -4.26
N LYS A 178 -2.60 10.85 -4.77
CA LYS A 178 -2.98 11.15 -6.16
C LYS A 178 -3.19 12.68 -6.29
N PRO A 179 -2.49 13.36 -7.21
CA PRO A 179 -2.81 14.75 -7.52
C PRO A 179 -4.22 14.81 -8.11
N THR A 180 -5.15 15.44 -7.41
CA THR A 180 -6.48 15.76 -7.95
C THR A 180 -6.40 17.14 -8.59
N PHE A 181 -6.28 17.20 -9.92
CA PHE A 181 -6.36 18.46 -10.63
C PHE A 181 -7.81 18.94 -10.68
N GLU A 182 -8.18 19.89 -9.82
CA GLU A 182 -9.49 20.58 -9.86
C GLU A 182 -9.56 21.66 -10.95
N ALA A 183 -8.69 21.60 -11.97
CA ALA A 183 -8.52 22.65 -12.96
C ALA A 183 -9.82 22.98 -13.71
N LYS A 184 -10.67 21.99 -14.00
CA LYS A 184 -11.94 22.20 -14.71
C LYS A 184 -12.93 23.04 -13.90
N ILE A 185 -13.02 22.82 -12.59
CA ILE A 185 -13.89 23.64 -11.72
C ILE A 185 -13.26 25.02 -11.55
N ARG A 186 -11.96 25.07 -11.27
CA ARG A 186 -11.22 26.31 -10.99
C ARG A 186 -11.16 27.28 -12.18
N ASN A 187 -11.12 26.76 -13.40
CA ASN A 187 -11.11 27.50 -14.66
C ASN A 187 -12.43 27.35 -15.44
N SER A 188 -13.53 26.95 -14.79
CA SER A 188 -14.84 27.03 -15.41
C SER A 188 -15.22 28.49 -15.65
N ASP A 189 -16.02 28.73 -16.70
CA ASP A 189 -16.45 30.08 -17.07
C ASP A 189 -17.15 30.78 -15.90
N ASP A 190 -18.00 30.08 -15.13
CA ASP A 190 -18.67 30.60 -13.95
C ASP A 190 -17.70 31.05 -12.85
N ASN A 191 -16.66 30.26 -12.57
CA ASN A 191 -15.66 30.61 -11.54
C ASN A 191 -14.71 31.71 -12.02
N LEU A 192 -14.40 31.77 -13.33
CA LEU A 192 -13.65 32.88 -13.92
C LEU A 192 -14.45 34.18 -13.85
N GLN A 193 -15.75 34.11 -14.16
CA GLN A 193 -16.67 35.24 -14.05
C GLN A 193 -16.81 35.71 -12.60
N THR A 194 -16.98 34.78 -11.66
CA THR A 194 -17.04 35.10 -10.22
C THR A 194 -15.77 35.80 -9.73
N ARG A 195 -14.59 35.36 -10.20
CA ARG A 195 -13.30 36.02 -9.89
C ARG A 195 -13.21 37.42 -10.48
N TYR A 196 -13.67 37.58 -11.73
CA TYR A 196 -13.69 38.87 -12.40
C TYR A 196 -14.62 39.85 -11.68
N GLU A 197 -15.84 39.43 -11.33
CA GLU A 197 -16.79 40.24 -10.57
C GLU A 197 -16.27 40.59 -9.19
N TRP A 198 -15.64 39.64 -8.50
CA TRP A 198 -14.99 39.89 -7.22
C TRP A 198 -13.87 40.91 -7.38
N PHE A 199 -12.98 40.75 -8.36
CA PHE A 199 -11.93 41.73 -8.64
C PHE A 199 -12.51 43.13 -8.93
N MET A 200 -13.53 43.24 -9.79
CA MET A 200 -14.16 44.52 -10.13
C MET A 200 -14.84 45.19 -8.94
N LYS A 201 -15.42 44.40 -8.02
CA LYS A 201 -16.00 44.92 -6.77
C LYS A 201 -14.95 45.54 -5.84
N TRP A 202 -13.75 44.98 -5.84
CA TRP A 202 -12.72 45.32 -4.86
C TRP A 202 -11.56 46.13 -5.43
N LYS A 203 -11.48 46.34 -6.75
CA LYS A 203 -10.39 47.09 -7.40
C LYS A 203 -10.29 48.56 -6.95
N ASP A 204 -11.42 49.14 -6.57
CA ASP A 204 -11.52 50.54 -6.10
C ASP A 204 -11.55 50.61 -4.56
N SER A 205 -11.52 49.46 -3.89
CA SER A 205 -11.35 49.39 -2.44
C SER A 205 -9.86 49.49 -2.15
N ASP A 206 -9.47 50.33 -1.20
CA ASP A 206 -8.09 50.48 -0.71
C ASP A 206 -7.65 49.26 0.11
N ILE A 207 -7.70 48.08 -0.52
CA ILE A 207 -7.21 46.83 0.03
C ILE A 207 -5.71 46.80 -0.23
N ASP A 208 -4.96 47.14 0.80
CA ASP A 208 -3.51 47.01 0.84
C ASP A 208 -3.13 45.52 0.84
N PHE A 209 -2.95 44.95 -0.37
CA PHE A 209 -2.59 43.55 -0.58
C PHE A 209 -1.20 43.19 -0.02
N GLU A 210 -0.37 44.18 0.32
CA GLU A 210 0.97 43.97 0.86
C GLU A 210 0.99 43.73 2.39
N LYS A 211 -0.06 44.15 3.11
CA LYS A 211 -0.08 44.07 4.59
C LYS A 211 -0.40 42.70 5.18
N LYS A 212 -0.79 41.70 4.37
CA LYS A 212 -1.24 40.37 4.86
C LYS A 212 -0.25 39.22 4.69
N LEU A 213 1.02 39.49 4.38
CA LEU A 213 2.10 38.50 4.43
C LEU A 213 2.78 38.45 5.82
N ARG A 214 2.00 38.37 6.90
CA ARG A 214 2.51 37.93 8.21
C ARG A 214 1.96 36.54 8.50
N PHE A 215 2.75 35.53 8.16
CA PHE A 215 2.56 34.18 8.68
C PHE A 215 2.95 34.19 10.17
N HIS A 216 2.04 33.70 11.03
CA HIS A 216 2.35 33.18 12.37
C HIS A 216 2.34 31.66 12.28
#